data_AF-A0A151K2J6-F1
#
_entry.id   AF-A0A151K2J6-F1
#
_cell.length_a   1.000
_cell.length_b   1.000
_cell.length_c   1.000
_cell.angle_alpha   90.00
_cell.angle_beta   90.00
_cell.angle_gamma   90.00
#
_symmetry.space_group_name_H-M   'P 1'
#
loop_
_entity.id
_entity.type
_entity.pdbx_description
1 polymer ?
#
loop_
_entity_poly.entity_id
_entity_poly.type
_entity_poly.pdbx_seq_one_letter_code
_entity_poly.pdbx_strand_id
1 'polypeptide(L)'
;MIKNLGFHLTVSLYEHGRFVCKRVKQVTGKIEILPGTTIVYSISNGRYSFACSNPTKSDMDTFKFTDYDCIGFDLDNTLLRYNVTNLVRMEYEMLARFLVDKREYNESLLKPLTDDDLDFMQKGLLLDLERGNLLRISPDGVIRRACHGTRLLNMDQVREIYPEQKSELTDTFCRDIMATWNGPLSEKVRSLLDYFDIVTSLAFARAVDALDKEHGSSLDKYNIWPDILAGLMYMFFREHFQSSKGIFGHIKRNPEKYLHKCNLNTISWLKEIKKKSATFLLTGSNADYVNFIASYALGEDWRSLFDIVICFARKPGFFINNRPFFDVVNNIETDIRSQDLKRGEIYSQGNWNELLEFFTRITGKTNQQCLYIGDNVIQDIYVPNAFALCDTIAVIEEQMSEGMLHHCLTHPDEKILNSKLWGSYFCLKDSTINIDSLWGHIIKKHAKLCIPDISLITQKSLEEPIPCFDKDGKLYKGYYPAIPLSVSAM
;
A
#
# COMPACT_ATOMS: atom_id res chain seq x y z
N MET A 1 -2.49 47.54 -9.15
CA MET A 1 -2.26 48.69 -8.25
C MET A 1 -2.82 48.29 -6.88
N ILE A 2 -2.01 48.31 -5.81
CA ILE A 2 -2.38 48.15 -4.38
C ILE A 2 -2.82 46.72 -3.98
N LYS A 3 -2.27 46.00 -2.99
CA LYS A 3 -1.21 46.22 -1.97
C LYS A 3 -0.77 44.85 -1.43
N ASN A 4 0.52 44.77 -1.08
CA ASN A 4 1.10 43.80 -0.14
C ASN A 4 0.21 43.54 1.09
N LEU A 5 -0.17 42.29 1.33
CA LEU A 5 -0.55 41.78 2.64
C LEU A 5 0.56 40.85 3.12
N GLY A 6 1.53 41.42 3.84
CA GLY A 6 2.59 40.66 4.48
C GLY A 6 2.00 39.75 5.57
N PHE A 7 2.44 38.50 5.60
CA PHE A 7 2.07 37.55 6.65
C PHE A 7 2.58 38.04 8.01
N HIS A 8 1.68 38.14 8.98
CA HIS A 8 1.99 38.38 10.39
C HIS A 8 1.79 37.07 11.15
N LEU A 9 2.83 36.60 11.84
CA LEU A 9 2.71 35.48 12.78
C LEU A 9 2.39 36.04 14.17
N THR A 10 1.50 35.38 14.91
CA THR A 10 1.28 35.65 16.33
C THR A 10 2.08 34.63 17.12
N VAL A 11 3.07 35.09 17.89
CA VAL A 11 3.91 34.21 18.71
C VAL A 11 3.52 34.43 20.17
N SER A 12 3.24 33.33 20.87
CA SER A 12 3.04 33.34 22.32
C SER A 12 4.40 33.18 22.99
N LEU A 13 4.83 34.20 23.73
CA LEU A 13 6.07 34.15 24.51
C LEU A 13 5.70 33.98 25.99
N TYR A 14 6.48 33.16 26.68
CA TYR A 14 6.33 32.95 28.11
C TYR A 14 7.40 33.77 28.84
N GLU A 15 6.99 34.86 29.47
CA GLU A 15 7.86 35.73 30.27
C GLU A 15 7.27 35.85 31.68
N HIS A 16 8.12 35.69 32.70
CA HIS A 16 7.76 35.90 34.11
C HIS A 16 6.50 35.15 34.58
N GLY A 17 6.30 33.91 34.10
CA GLY A 17 5.22 33.06 34.56
C GLY A 17 3.85 33.31 33.92
N ARG A 18 3.75 34.10 32.84
CA ARG A 18 2.52 34.31 32.06
C ARG A 18 2.78 34.32 30.56
N PHE A 19 1.80 33.88 29.78
CA PHE A 19 1.84 33.94 28.31
C PHE A 19 1.40 35.33 27.80
N VAL A 20 2.22 35.95 26.95
CA VAL A 20 1.91 37.22 26.28
C VAL A 20 2.03 37.02 24.76
N CYS A 21 0.98 37.36 24.03
CA CYS A 21 0.95 37.28 22.56
C CYS A 21 1.49 38.56 21.92
N LYS A 22 2.47 38.44 21.02
CA LYS A 22 2.93 39.55 20.16
C LYS A 22 2.89 39.16 18.68
N ARG A 23 2.53 40.11 17.81
CA ARG A 23 2.56 39.93 16.34
C ARG A 23 3.91 40.36 15.78
N VAL A 24 4.50 39.54 14.92
CA VAL A 24 5.77 39.85 14.23
C VAL A 24 5.61 39.64 12.71
N LYS A 25 6.30 40.47 11.92
CA LYS A 25 6.24 40.50 10.44
C LYS A 25 7.48 39.80 9.85
N GLN A 26 7.29 38.92 8.88
CA GLN A 26 8.38 38.15 8.27
C GLN A 26 9.01 38.90 7.08
N VAL A 27 10.34 39.03 7.03
CA VAL A 27 11.10 39.54 5.87
C VAL A 27 12.23 38.56 5.55
N THR A 28 12.37 38.25 4.26
CA THR A 28 13.28 37.26 3.66
C THR A 28 14.76 37.68 3.63
N GLY A 29 15.66 36.72 3.83
CA GLY A 29 16.96 36.66 3.14
C GLY A 29 18.19 37.19 3.88
N LYS A 30 18.80 36.31 4.71
CA LYS A 30 20.22 36.19 5.15
C LYS A 30 20.32 35.98 6.65
N ILE A 31 21.02 34.91 7.05
CA ILE A 31 21.45 34.66 8.43
C ILE A 31 22.97 34.80 8.43
N GLU A 32 23.48 35.85 9.08
CA GLU A 32 24.89 35.91 9.50
C GLU A 32 25.03 35.13 10.81
N ILE A 33 26.00 34.21 10.84
CA ILE A 33 26.31 33.39 12.01
C ILE A 33 27.37 34.12 12.84
N LEU A 34 27.03 34.50 14.07
CA LEU A 34 28.02 34.90 15.08
C LEU A 34 28.63 33.65 15.75
N PRO A 35 29.91 33.66 16.15
CA PRO A 35 30.57 32.48 16.70
C PRO A 35 30.06 32.21 18.13
N GLY A 36 29.55 31.00 18.37
CA GLY A 36 29.30 30.49 19.73
C GLY A 36 27.91 29.95 20.06
N THR A 37 27.10 29.49 19.10
CA THR A 37 25.78 28.90 19.41
C THR A 37 25.56 27.54 18.75
N THR A 38 25.46 26.50 19.58
CA THR A 38 25.01 25.15 19.21
C THR A 38 23.50 25.16 18.96
N ILE A 39 23.06 24.77 17.77
CA ILE A 39 21.63 24.65 17.43
C ILE A 39 21.18 23.21 17.73
N VAL A 40 20.28 23.05 18.70
CA VAL A 40 19.43 21.86 18.85
C VAL A 40 18.08 22.23 18.24
N TYR A 41 17.70 21.60 17.14
CA TYR A 41 16.37 21.80 16.56
C TYR A 41 15.32 21.06 17.40
N SER A 42 14.35 21.81 17.92
CA SER A 42 13.06 21.27 18.35
C SER A 42 11.96 21.91 17.49
N ILE A 43 11.22 21.09 16.76
CA ILE A 43 9.95 21.50 16.14
C ILE A 43 8.87 21.00 17.09
N SER A 44 8.18 21.95 17.73
CA SER A 44 7.09 21.67 18.65
C SER A 44 5.76 21.74 17.90
N ASN A 45 5.02 20.64 17.91
CA ASN A 45 3.56 20.64 17.87
C ASN A 45 3.09 20.01 19.18
N GLY A 46 2.34 20.76 19.98
CA GLY A 46 1.95 20.34 21.31
C GLY A 46 0.88 19.25 21.32
N ARG A 47 1.15 18.14 22.02
CA ARG A 47 0.37 17.58 23.14
C ARG A 47 1.00 16.27 23.63
N TYR A 48 1.04 16.11 24.96
CA TYR A 48 1.47 14.95 25.76
C TYR A 48 2.96 14.57 25.68
N SER A 49 3.74 15.07 26.64
CA SER A 49 5.04 14.52 26.99
C SER A 49 4.87 13.18 27.71
N PHE A 50 4.92 12.08 26.97
CA PHE A 50 5.32 10.80 27.54
C PHE A 50 6.84 10.82 27.67
N ALA A 51 7.34 10.81 28.90
CA ALA A 51 8.74 10.52 29.15
C ALA A 51 8.98 9.06 28.77
N CYS A 52 9.45 8.81 27.55
CA CYS A 52 9.98 7.51 27.16
C CYS A 52 11.30 7.32 27.93
N SER A 53 11.26 6.48 28.95
CA SER A 53 12.45 5.77 29.41
C SER A 53 13.07 5.07 28.20
N ASN A 54 14.34 5.37 27.90
CA ASN A 54 15.12 4.59 26.94
C ASN A 54 14.90 3.10 27.21
N PRO A 55 14.37 2.31 26.26
CA PRO A 55 14.39 0.88 26.42
C PRO A 55 15.86 0.49 26.39
N THR A 56 16.31 -0.09 27.49
CA THR A 56 17.50 -0.95 27.54
C THR A 56 17.53 -1.81 26.28
N LYS A 57 18.70 -1.92 25.61
CA LYS A 57 18.97 -2.89 24.53
C LYS A 57 18.42 -4.27 24.91
N SER A 58 17.17 -4.55 24.57
CA SER A 58 16.64 -5.91 24.46
C SER A 58 16.89 -6.33 23.02
N ASP A 59 17.26 -7.60 22.80
CA ASP A 59 17.48 -8.17 21.47
C ASP A 59 16.30 -7.89 20.53
N MET A 60 16.43 -6.87 19.69
CA MET A 60 15.40 -6.37 18.76
C MET A 60 15.42 -7.10 17.40
N ASP A 61 16.18 -8.19 17.31
CA ASP A 61 16.40 -8.97 16.08
C ASP A 61 15.34 -10.05 15.86
N THR A 62 14.39 -10.20 16.78
CA THR A 62 13.37 -11.25 16.73
C THR A 62 11.97 -10.72 16.99
N PHE A 63 10.97 -11.39 16.42
CA PHE A 63 9.54 -11.11 16.49
C PHE A 63 8.80 -12.28 17.14
N LYS A 64 7.83 -11.98 18.01
CA LYS A 64 6.87 -12.95 18.56
C LYS A 64 5.47 -12.33 18.55
N PHE A 65 4.45 -13.14 18.28
CA PHE A 65 3.07 -12.63 18.29
C PHE A 65 2.61 -12.22 19.69
N THR A 66 3.12 -12.89 20.73
CA THR A 66 2.74 -12.66 22.12
C THR A 66 3.30 -11.37 22.71
N ASP A 67 4.20 -10.69 22.00
CA ASP A 67 4.69 -9.35 22.36
C ASP A 67 3.65 -8.24 22.04
N TYR A 68 2.59 -8.56 21.29
CA TYR A 68 1.59 -7.58 20.82
C TYR A 68 0.27 -7.66 21.58
N ASP A 69 -0.21 -6.50 22.01
CA ASP A 69 -1.52 -6.34 22.66
C ASP A 69 -2.66 -6.35 21.66
N CYS A 70 -2.41 -5.84 20.45
CA CYS A 70 -3.39 -5.69 19.39
C CYS A 70 -2.79 -6.21 18.07
N ILE A 71 -3.50 -7.12 17.39
CA ILE A 71 -3.07 -7.68 16.11
C ILE A 71 -4.19 -7.49 15.09
N GLY A 72 -3.87 -6.76 14.03
CA GLY A 72 -4.78 -6.42 12.94
C GLY A 72 -4.39 -7.06 11.64
N PHE A 73 -5.40 -7.27 10.80
CA PHE A 73 -5.25 -7.88 9.49
C PHE A 73 -6.01 -7.09 8.45
N ASP A 74 -5.42 -6.92 7.27
CA ASP A 74 -6.21 -6.69 6.06
C ASP A 74 -6.88 -7.99 5.60
N LEU A 75 -7.87 -7.87 4.72
CA LEU A 75 -8.62 -8.99 4.16
C LEU A 75 -8.09 -9.42 2.79
N ASP A 76 -8.31 -8.57 1.78
CA ASP A 76 -8.02 -8.84 0.37
C ASP A 76 -6.51 -9.01 0.16
N ASN A 77 -6.09 -10.07 -0.54
CA ASN A 77 -4.69 -10.49 -0.75
C ASN A 77 -3.85 -10.72 0.52
N THR A 78 -4.47 -10.69 1.70
CA THR A 78 -3.80 -10.88 3.00
C THR A 78 -4.30 -12.16 3.67
N LEU A 79 -5.49 -12.13 4.27
CA LEU A 79 -6.13 -13.32 4.85
C LEU A 79 -6.88 -14.13 3.78
N LEU A 80 -7.39 -13.45 2.76
CA LEU A 80 -8.11 -14.01 1.63
C LEU A 80 -7.31 -13.75 0.37
N ARG A 81 -6.93 -14.82 -0.33
CA ARG A 81 -6.14 -14.75 -1.55
C ARG A 81 -7.02 -14.87 -2.79
N TYR A 82 -6.67 -14.11 -3.81
CA TYR A 82 -7.32 -14.19 -5.11
C TYR A 82 -6.53 -15.12 -6.04
N ASN A 83 -7.21 -15.73 -7.01
CA ASN A 83 -6.52 -16.27 -8.16
C ASN A 83 -6.10 -15.09 -9.05
N VAL A 84 -4.84 -14.67 -8.92
CA VAL A 84 -4.36 -13.40 -9.50
C VAL A 84 -4.49 -13.42 -11.01
N THR A 85 -4.20 -14.55 -11.68
CA THR A 85 -4.32 -14.65 -13.14
C THR A 85 -5.76 -14.42 -13.61
N ASN A 86 -6.74 -15.05 -12.97
CA ASN A 86 -8.15 -14.90 -13.35
C ASN A 86 -8.69 -13.52 -13.01
N LEU A 87 -8.28 -12.95 -11.87
CA LEU A 87 -8.64 -11.60 -11.44
C LEU A 87 -8.16 -10.57 -12.48
N VAL A 88 -6.86 -10.54 -12.75
CA VAL A 88 -6.21 -9.60 -13.68
C VAL A 88 -6.79 -9.70 -15.09
N ARG A 89 -7.04 -10.92 -15.59
CA ARG A 89 -7.67 -11.12 -16.91
C ARG A 89 -9.06 -10.50 -16.99
N MET A 90 -9.89 -10.71 -15.96
CA MET A 90 -11.23 -10.14 -15.88
C MET A 90 -11.18 -8.61 -15.78
N GLU A 91 -10.32 -8.08 -14.92
CA GLU A 91 -10.17 -6.66 -14.69
C GLU A 91 -9.71 -5.92 -15.94
N TYR A 92 -8.69 -6.45 -16.62
CA TYR A 92 -8.22 -5.88 -17.87
C TYR A 92 -9.31 -5.88 -18.95
N GLU A 93 -10.01 -7.01 -19.13
CA GLU A 93 -11.08 -7.10 -20.12
C GLU A 93 -12.20 -6.08 -19.84
N MET A 94 -12.57 -5.90 -18.57
CA MET A 94 -13.54 -4.90 -18.16
C MET A 94 -13.07 -3.47 -18.42
N LEU A 95 -11.82 -3.15 -18.05
CA LEU A 95 -11.25 -1.82 -18.24
C LEU A 95 -11.12 -1.48 -19.74
N ALA A 96 -10.59 -2.40 -20.54
CA ALA A 96 -10.42 -2.22 -21.98
C ALA A 96 -11.78 -2.01 -22.68
N ARG A 97 -12.80 -2.81 -22.35
CA ARG A 97 -14.17 -2.62 -22.86
C ARG A 97 -14.75 -1.28 -22.43
N PHE A 98 -14.54 -0.85 -21.19
CA PHE A 98 -15.00 0.45 -20.74
C PHE A 98 -14.37 1.59 -21.56
N LEU A 99 -13.05 1.54 -21.79
CA LEU A 99 -12.35 2.56 -22.56
C LEU A 99 -12.82 2.59 -24.03
N VAL A 100 -13.04 1.45 -24.65
CA VAL A 100 -13.51 1.37 -26.04
C VAL A 100 -14.97 1.81 -26.15
N ASP A 101 -15.86 1.22 -25.35
CA ASP A 101 -17.32 1.41 -25.48
C ASP A 101 -17.81 2.76 -24.92
N LYS A 102 -17.13 3.31 -23.90
CA LYS A 102 -17.58 4.52 -23.16
C LYS A 102 -16.67 5.72 -23.33
N ARG A 103 -15.47 5.53 -23.87
CA ARG A 103 -14.48 6.58 -24.08
C ARG A 103 -13.90 6.59 -25.50
N GLU A 104 -14.42 5.73 -26.38
CA GLU A 104 -14.12 5.73 -27.81
C GLU A 104 -12.63 5.50 -28.12
N TYR A 105 -11.91 4.80 -27.23
CA TYR A 105 -10.55 4.35 -27.49
C TYR A 105 -10.53 3.28 -28.58
N ASN A 106 -9.38 3.17 -29.24
CA ASN A 106 -9.16 2.22 -30.33
C ASN A 106 -9.44 0.76 -29.92
N GLU A 107 -10.14 -0.01 -30.77
CA GLU A 107 -10.46 -1.43 -30.52
C GLU A 107 -9.23 -2.32 -30.30
N SER A 108 -8.03 -1.88 -30.67
CA SER A 108 -6.78 -2.58 -30.38
C SER A 108 -6.55 -2.87 -28.89
N LEU A 109 -7.19 -2.14 -27.98
CA LEU A 109 -7.16 -2.43 -26.54
C LEU A 109 -7.84 -3.78 -26.21
N LEU A 110 -8.80 -4.24 -27.03
CA LEU A 110 -9.54 -5.50 -26.85
C LEU A 110 -8.79 -6.74 -27.36
N LYS A 111 -7.56 -6.58 -27.85
CA LYS A 111 -6.75 -7.72 -28.27
C LYS A 111 -6.59 -8.72 -27.13
N PRO A 112 -6.75 -10.04 -27.39
CA PRO A 112 -6.56 -11.07 -26.39
C PRO A 112 -5.22 -10.94 -25.67
N LEU A 113 -5.24 -11.15 -24.35
CA LEU A 113 -4.02 -11.10 -23.53
C LEU A 113 -3.12 -12.30 -23.82
N THR A 114 -1.89 -12.01 -24.20
CA THR A 114 -0.77 -12.94 -24.38
C THR A 114 -0.02 -13.17 -23.07
N ASP A 115 0.95 -14.10 -23.07
CA ASP A 115 1.83 -14.29 -21.90
C ASP A 115 2.75 -13.06 -21.69
N ASP A 116 3.18 -12.37 -22.75
CA ASP A 116 3.98 -11.14 -22.65
C ASP A 116 3.17 -9.98 -22.06
N ASP A 117 1.86 -9.92 -22.34
CA ASP A 117 0.97 -8.94 -21.73
C ASP A 117 0.82 -9.17 -20.22
N LEU A 118 0.80 -10.43 -19.77
CA LEU A 118 0.80 -10.76 -18.35
C LEU A 118 2.13 -10.37 -17.71
N ASP A 119 3.26 -10.69 -18.35
CA ASP A 119 4.61 -10.32 -17.91
C ASP A 119 4.80 -8.80 -17.75
N PHE A 120 4.08 -8.01 -18.56
CA PHE A 120 4.11 -6.55 -18.53
C PHE A 120 3.43 -5.96 -17.28
N MET A 121 2.41 -6.61 -16.73
CA MET A 121 1.61 -6.10 -15.61
C MET A 121 2.23 -6.46 -14.27
N GLN A 122 3.12 -5.60 -13.77
CA GLN A 122 3.81 -5.82 -12.49
C GLN A 122 3.45 -4.77 -11.43
N LYS A 123 3.33 -5.18 -10.16
CA LYS A 123 3.26 -4.26 -9.01
C LYS A 123 4.52 -3.41 -8.92
N GLY A 124 4.33 -2.16 -8.51
CA GLY A 124 5.41 -1.25 -8.18
C GLY A 124 5.93 -0.40 -9.33
N LEU A 125 5.28 -0.43 -10.49
CA LEU A 125 5.57 0.48 -11.58
C LEU A 125 5.00 1.87 -11.30
N LEU A 126 5.63 2.89 -11.88
CA LEU A 126 5.12 4.26 -11.91
C LEU A 126 4.67 4.62 -13.33
N LEU A 127 3.47 5.15 -13.49
CA LEU A 127 3.01 5.72 -14.75
C LEU A 127 3.31 7.22 -14.76
N ASP A 128 4.16 7.67 -15.66
CA ASP A 128 4.24 9.08 -16.05
C ASP A 128 3.11 9.37 -17.03
N LEU A 129 2.06 9.98 -16.51
CA LEU A 129 0.79 10.17 -17.19
C LEU A 129 0.89 11.24 -18.29
N GLU A 130 1.80 12.20 -18.12
CA GLU A 130 2.01 13.27 -19.07
C GLU A 130 2.82 12.80 -20.28
N ARG A 131 3.83 11.95 -20.06
CA ARG A 131 4.76 11.51 -21.12
C ARG A 131 4.44 10.15 -21.73
N GLY A 132 3.37 9.49 -21.28
CA GLY A 132 2.97 8.19 -21.84
C GLY A 132 3.93 7.05 -21.47
N ASN A 133 4.62 7.15 -20.34
CA ASN A 133 5.70 6.24 -19.98
C ASN A 133 5.40 5.43 -18.72
N LEU A 134 5.89 4.20 -18.68
CA LEU A 134 5.94 3.36 -17.48
C LEU A 134 7.37 3.29 -17.00
N LEU A 135 7.59 3.54 -15.72
CA LEU A 135 8.90 3.69 -15.10
C LEU A 135 9.09 2.68 -13.99
N ARG A 136 10.28 2.08 -13.97
CA ARG A 136 10.78 1.30 -12.85
C ARG A 136 12.00 2.00 -12.28
N ILE A 137 11.90 2.41 -11.01
CA ILE A 137 12.87 3.28 -10.36
C ILE A 137 13.55 2.61 -9.17
N SER A 138 14.77 3.05 -8.84
CA SER A 138 15.47 2.70 -7.60
C SER A 138 15.04 3.59 -6.43
N PRO A 139 15.39 3.22 -5.16
CA PRO A 139 15.02 3.99 -3.98
C PRO A 139 15.48 5.46 -4.00
N ASP A 140 16.54 5.76 -4.74
CA ASP A 140 17.09 7.11 -4.94
C ASP A 140 16.40 7.91 -6.07
N GLY A 141 15.35 7.37 -6.70
CA GLY A 141 14.57 8.04 -7.75
C GLY A 141 15.14 7.89 -9.16
N VAL A 142 16.22 7.14 -9.34
CA VAL A 142 16.82 6.89 -10.67
C VAL A 142 15.99 5.88 -11.45
N ILE A 143 15.63 6.23 -12.68
CA ILE A 143 14.90 5.38 -13.63
C ILE A 143 15.85 4.32 -14.16
N ARG A 144 15.58 3.05 -13.83
CA ARG A 144 16.40 1.89 -14.24
C ARG A 144 15.85 1.19 -15.47
N ARG A 145 14.55 1.30 -15.71
CA ARG A 145 13.89 0.75 -16.89
C ARG A 145 12.65 1.59 -17.20
N ALA A 146 12.36 1.77 -18.47
CA ALA A 146 11.16 2.48 -18.90
C ALA A 146 10.60 1.93 -20.21
N CYS A 147 9.28 1.99 -20.35
CA CYS A 147 8.57 1.76 -21.61
C CYS A 147 7.82 3.04 -21.99
N HIS A 148 7.76 3.33 -23.29
CA HIS A 148 6.81 4.29 -23.87
C HIS A 148 5.71 3.49 -24.57
N GLY A 149 4.47 3.64 -24.12
CA GLY A 149 3.46 2.63 -24.43
C GLY A 149 3.94 1.23 -24.05
N THR A 150 3.76 0.25 -24.93
CA THR A 150 4.31 -1.11 -24.72
C THR A 150 5.78 -1.26 -25.13
N ARG A 151 6.38 -0.24 -25.75
CA ARG A 151 7.74 -0.31 -26.30
C ARG A 151 8.79 -0.03 -25.23
N LEU A 152 9.66 -1.01 -24.97
CA LEU A 152 10.84 -0.83 -24.12
C LEU A 152 11.78 0.24 -24.71
N LEU A 153 12.20 1.18 -23.85
CA LEU A 153 13.17 2.21 -24.19
C LEU A 153 14.59 1.75 -23.88
N ASN A 154 15.54 2.07 -24.75
CA ASN A 154 16.96 1.94 -24.41
C ASN A 154 17.41 3.11 -23.52
N MET A 155 18.56 2.97 -22.85
CA MET A 155 19.00 3.96 -21.87
C MET A 155 19.35 5.33 -22.48
N ASP A 156 19.68 5.41 -23.76
CA ASP A 156 19.93 6.69 -24.42
C ASP A 156 18.60 7.44 -24.65
N GLN A 157 17.54 6.73 -25.07
CA GLN A 157 16.18 7.26 -25.15
C GLN A 157 15.66 7.69 -23.77
N VAL A 158 15.94 6.89 -22.72
CA VAL A 158 15.59 7.27 -21.35
C VAL A 158 16.29 8.56 -20.94
N ARG A 159 17.58 8.74 -21.25
CA ARG A 159 18.34 9.96 -20.92
C ARG A 159 17.91 11.18 -21.74
N GLU A 160 17.46 10.97 -22.97
CA GLU A 160 16.88 12.01 -23.81
C GLU A 160 15.58 12.55 -23.21
N ILE A 161 14.69 11.66 -22.76
CA ILE A 161 13.42 12.04 -22.13
C ILE A 161 13.67 12.57 -20.71
N TYR A 162 14.44 11.85 -19.91
CA TYR A 162 14.75 12.12 -18.51
C TYR A 162 16.26 12.34 -18.35
N PRO A 163 16.74 13.59 -18.47
CA PRO A 163 18.13 13.91 -18.18
C PRO A 163 18.55 13.36 -16.82
N GLU A 164 19.76 12.79 -16.74
CA GLU A 164 20.28 12.11 -15.54
C GLU A 164 19.46 10.88 -15.08
N GLN A 165 18.54 10.37 -15.91
CA GLN A 165 17.60 9.29 -15.58
C GLN A 165 16.70 9.64 -14.37
N LYS A 166 16.42 10.93 -14.17
CA LYS A 166 15.61 11.43 -13.07
C LYS A 166 14.60 12.45 -13.55
N SER A 167 13.61 12.72 -12.70
CA SER A 167 12.67 13.80 -12.87
C SER A 167 12.25 14.35 -11.51
N GLU A 168 11.71 15.57 -11.49
CA GLU A 168 11.08 16.13 -10.28
C GLU A 168 9.99 15.19 -9.74
N LEU A 169 9.29 14.46 -10.62
CA LEU A 169 8.27 13.48 -10.26
C LEU A 169 8.88 12.33 -9.45
N THR A 170 9.94 11.70 -9.97
CA THR A 170 10.58 10.55 -9.30
C THR A 170 11.28 10.96 -8.01
N ASP A 171 11.97 12.10 -7.98
CA ASP A 171 12.61 12.62 -6.77
C ASP A 171 11.59 13.00 -5.69
N THR A 172 10.44 13.57 -6.08
CA THR A 172 9.38 13.92 -5.13
C THR A 172 8.69 12.68 -4.60
N PHE A 173 8.39 11.71 -5.46
CA PHE A 173 7.79 10.45 -5.04
C PHE A 173 8.69 9.68 -4.06
N CYS A 174 9.99 9.58 -4.31
CA CYS A 174 10.89 8.88 -3.37
C CYS A 174 11.08 9.62 -2.04
N ARG A 175 10.97 10.96 -2.04
CA ARG A 175 11.05 11.77 -0.81
C ARG A 175 9.76 11.72 0.00
N ASP A 176 8.63 11.70 -0.67
CA ASP A 176 7.30 11.60 -0.08
C ASP A 176 6.42 10.68 -0.94
N ILE A 177 6.42 9.40 -0.58
CA ILE A 177 5.68 8.35 -1.28
C ILE A 177 4.16 8.62 -1.25
N MET A 178 3.69 9.36 -0.24
CA MET A 178 2.28 9.77 -0.10
C MET A 178 1.91 10.95 -1.00
N ALA A 179 2.87 11.67 -1.58
CA ALA A 179 2.61 12.83 -2.43
C ALA A 179 1.83 12.48 -3.71
N THR A 180 1.88 11.22 -4.15
CA THR A 180 1.16 10.74 -5.34
C THR A 180 -0.22 10.19 -5.01
N TRP A 181 -0.59 10.14 -3.72
CA TRP A 181 -1.88 9.61 -3.30
C TRP A 181 -3.03 10.57 -3.62
N ASN A 182 -2.82 11.88 -3.43
CA ASN A 182 -3.79 12.95 -3.69
C ASN A 182 -3.09 14.23 -4.16
N GLY A 183 -3.86 15.17 -4.71
CA GLY A 183 -3.38 16.51 -5.07
C GLY A 183 -2.68 16.56 -6.43
N PRO A 184 -1.98 17.67 -6.74
CA PRO A 184 -1.51 17.95 -8.11
C PRO A 184 -0.55 16.91 -8.69
N LEU A 185 0.21 16.21 -7.84
CA LEU A 185 1.16 15.19 -8.29
C LEU A 185 0.43 13.89 -8.69
N SER A 186 -0.68 13.56 -8.04
CA SER A 186 -1.51 12.37 -8.37
C SER A 186 -2.17 12.46 -9.76
N GLU A 187 -2.20 13.66 -10.35
CA GLU A 187 -2.67 13.90 -11.73
C GLU A 187 -1.55 13.71 -12.76
N LYS A 188 -0.29 13.63 -12.33
CA LYS A 188 0.89 13.52 -13.19
C LYS A 188 1.56 12.16 -13.13
N VAL A 189 1.53 11.52 -11.97
CA VAL A 189 2.13 10.21 -11.76
C VAL A 189 1.24 9.33 -10.90
N ARG A 190 1.19 8.04 -11.25
CA ARG A 190 0.47 7.03 -10.49
C ARG A 190 1.39 5.86 -10.18
N SER A 191 1.39 5.39 -8.94
CA SER A 191 1.99 4.10 -8.57
C SER A 191 0.96 2.98 -8.67
N LEU A 192 1.41 1.82 -9.11
CA LEU A 192 0.64 0.57 -9.12
C LEU A 192 1.07 -0.25 -7.91
N LEU A 193 0.17 -0.53 -6.99
CA LEU A 193 0.52 -1.00 -5.65
C LEU A 193 -0.04 -2.38 -5.32
N ASP A 194 -1.08 -2.82 -6.02
CA ASP A 194 -1.80 -4.05 -5.73
C ASP A 194 -2.35 -4.70 -7.00
N TYR A 195 -2.92 -5.89 -6.86
CA TYR A 195 -3.41 -6.64 -8.02
C TYR A 195 -4.65 -6.02 -8.67
N PHE A 196 -5.34 -5.09 -8.01
CA PHE A 196 -6.53 -4.43 -8.53
C PHE A 196 -6.21 -3.26 -9.46
N ASP A 197 -4.99 -2.71 -9.36
CA ASP A 197 -4.56 -1.57 -10.17
C ASP A 197 -3.50 -1.92 -11.23
N ILE A 198 -2.82 -3.07 -11.16
CA ILE A 198 -1.76 -3.41 -12.11
C ILE A 198 -2.23 -3.49 -13.57
N VAL A 199 -3.50 -3.82 -13.83
CA VAL A 199 -4.09 -3.84 -15.19
C VAL A 199 -4.05 -2.49 -15.89
N THR A 200 -3.97 -1.42 -15.11
CA THR A 200 -3.80 -0.04 -15.57
C THR A 200 -2.53 0.11 -16.40
N SER A 201 -1.45 -0.59 -16.05
CA SER A 201 -0.17 -0.52 -16.78
C SER A 201 -0.37 -0.81 -18.26
N LEU A 202 -0.95 -1.96 -18.59
CA LEU A 202 -1.15 -2.41 -19.95
C LEU A 202 -2.25 -1.61 -20.66
N ALA A 203 -3.34 -1.26 -19.97
CA ALA A 203 -4.42 -0.46 -20.56
C ALA A 203 -3.91 0.93 -20.97
N PHE A 204 -3.13 1.58 -20.10
CA PHE A 204 -2.45 2.84 -20.38
C PHE A 204 -1.44 2.68 -21.52
N ALA A 205 -0.59 1.66 -21.47
CA ALA A 205 0.43 1.42 -22.49
C ALA A 205 -0.17 1.23 -23.89
N ARG A 206 -1.20 0.39 -24.02
CA ARG A 206 -1.89 0.17 -25.31
C ARG A 206 -2.63 1.41 -25.80
N ALA A 207 -3.17 2.22 -24.88
CA ALA A 207 -3.80 3.50 -25.23
C ALA A 207 -2.76 4.49 -25.79
N VAL A 208 -1.57 4.59 -25.18
CA VAL A 208 -0.45 5.36 -25.73
C VAL A 208 -0.08 4.87 -27.12
N ASP A 209 0.13 3.56 -27.31
CA ASP A 209 0.50 3.00 -28.63
C ASP A 209 -0.56 3.28 -29.71
N ALA A 210 -1.85 3.24 -29.35
CA ALA A 210 -2.94 3.53 -30.26
C ALA A 210 -2.94 5.01 -30.69
N LEU A 211 -2.78 5.93 -29.73
CA LEU A 211 -2.73 7.37 -30.01
C LEU A 211 -1.52 7.74 -30.87
N ASP A 212 -0.35 7.18 -30.56
CA ASP A 212 0.87 7.36 -31.36
C ASP A 212 0.67 6.91 -32.80
N LYS A 213 0.04 5.75 -32.98
CA LYS A 213 -0.23 5.21 -34.30
C LYS A 213 -1.22 6.06 -35.09
N GLU A 214 -2.25 6.58 -34.43
CA GLU A 214 -3.26 7.46 -35.04
C GLU A 214 -2.68 8.80 -35.49
N HIS A 215 -1.73 9.35 -34.74
CA HIS A 215 -1.06 10.62 -35.05
C HIS A 215 0.20 10.45 -35.92
N GLY A 216 0.71 9.22 -36.06
CA GLY A 216 1.91 8.89 -36.82
C GLY A 216 3.23 9.17 -36.08
N SER A 217 3.17 9.67 -34.84
CA SER A 217 4.31 9.95 -33.96
C SER A 217 3.85 10.04 -32.50
N SER A 218 4.80 10.00 -31.56
CA SER A 218 4.51 10.26 -30.15
C SER A 218 3.98 11.68 -29.94
N LEU A 219 3.10 11.83 -28.94
CA LEU A 219 2.49 13.10 -28.57
C LEU A 219 3.36 13.84 -27.55
N ASP A 220 3.27 15.17 -27.55
CA ASP A 220 3.93 16.00 -26.54
C ASP A 220 3.35 15.74 -25.13
N LYS A 221 2.05 15.41 -25.07
CA LYS A 221 1.34 15.15 -23.83
C LYS A 221 0.19 14.16 -24.03
N TYR A 222 0.04 13.25 -23.07
CA TYR A 222 -1.09 12.33 -22.99
C TYR A 222 -2.08 12.78 -21.91
N ASN A 223 -3.36 12.45 -22.12
CA ASN A 223 -4.43 12.69 -21.16
C ASN A 223 -5.36 11.46 -21.05
N ILE A 224 -4.77 10.32 -20.74
CA ILE A 224 -5.48 9.02 -20.69
C ILE A 224 -6.01 8.72 -19.28
N TRP A 225 -5.31 9.20 -18.25
CA TRP A 225 -5.60 8.85 -16.86
C TRP A 225 -7.03 9.14 -16.39
N PRO A 226 -7.65 10.29 -16.71
CA PRO A 226 -9.03 10.56 -16.27
C PRO A 226 -10.02 9.48 -16.74
N ASP A 227 -9.80 8.93 -17.93
CA ASP A 227 -10.66 7.89 -18.51
C ASP A 227 -10.42 6.52 -17.90
N ILE A 228 -9.15 6.17 -17.66
CA ILE A 228 -8.81 4.95 -16.92
C ILE A 228 -9.37 5.02 -15.50
N LEU A 229 -9.19 6.14 -14.81
CA LEU A 229 -9.72 6.35 -13.47
C LEU A 229 -11.24 6.19 -13.46
N ALA A 230 -11.96 6.74 -14.44
CA ALA A 230 -13.40 6.53 -14.57
C ALA A 230 -13.77 5.05 -14.77
N GLY A 231 -12.96 4.30 -15.53
CA GLY A 231 -13.12 2.86 -15.73
C GLY A 231 -12.91 2.06 -14.44
N LEU A 232 -11.84 2.35 -13.69
CA LEU A 232 -11.57 1.76 -12.38
C LEU A 232 -12.71 2.09 -11.40
N MET A 233 -13.15 3.34 -11.34
CA MET A 233 -14.29 3.76 -10.52
C MET A 233 -15.56 2.99 -10.87
N TYR A 234 -15.81 2.73 -12.15
CA TYR A 234 -16.94 1.91 -12.59
C TYR A 234 -16.78 0.44 -12.16
N MET A 235 -15.60 -0.14 -12.32
CA MET A 235 -15.31 -1.54 -11.97
C MET A 235 -15.55 -1.83 -10.49
N PHE A 236 -15.10 -0.92 -9.62
CA PHE A 236 -15.11 -1.04 -8.17
C PHE A 236 -16.22 -0.24 -7.47
N PHE A 237 -17.18 0.33 -8.22
CA PHE A 237 -18.28 1.10 -7.65
C PHE A 237 -19.08 0.25 -6.66
N ARG A 238 -19.16 0.67 -5.39
CA ARG A 238 -19.61 -0.20 -4.30
C ARG A 238 -21.03 -0.74 -4.48
N GLU A 239 -21.93 0.08 -5.03
CA GLU A 239 -23.33 -0.26 -5.30
C GLU A 239 -23.47 -1.35 -6.37
N HIS A 240 -22.40 -1.65 -7.12
CA HIS A 240 -22.37 -2.76 -8.06
C HIS A 240 -22.42 -4.14 -7.40
N PHE A 241 -22.04 -4.28 -6.12
CA PHE A 241 -22.16 -5.56 -5.43
C PHE A 241 -23.62 -6.03 -5.33
N GLN A 242 -24.52 -5.16 -4.90
CA GLN A 242 -25.96 -5.45 -4.79
C GLN A 242 -26.59 -5.74 -6.16
N SER A 243 -26.22 -4.96 -7.17
CA SER A 243 -26.73 -5.12 -8.54
C SER A 243 -25.99 -6.17 -9.38
N SER A 244 -25.00 -6.87 -8.80
CA SER A 244 -24.18 -7.89 -9.46
C SER A 244 -23.53 -7.40 -10.77
N LYS A 245 -23.06 -6.15 -10.76
CA LYS A 245 -22.29 -5.48 -11.82
C LYS A 245 -20.82 -5.37 -11.43
N GLY A 246 -20.02 -4.73 -12.28
CA GLY A 246 -18.60 -4.52 -11.99
C GLY A 246 -17.86 -5.84 -11.76
N ILE A 247 -16.75 -5.79 -11.04
CA ILE A 247 -15.99 -6.99 -10.68
C ILE A 247 -16.81 -7.90 -9.76
N PHE A 248 -17.63 -7.31 -8.89
CA PHE A 248 -18.42 -8.00 -7.89
C PHE A 248 -19.40 -9.00 -8.51
N GLY A 249 -20.01 -8.65 -9.65
CA GLY A 249 -20.91 -9.54 -10.36
C GLY A 249 -20.24 -10.82 -10.83
N HIS A 250 -19.00 -10.75 -11.32
CA HIS A 250 -18.25 -11.91 -11.76
C HIS A 250 -17.84 -12.80 -10.59
N ILE A 251 -17.33 -12.19 -9.52
CA ILE A 251 -16.89 -12.89 -8.31
C ILE A 251 -18.08 -13.58 -7.63
N LYS A 252 -19.24 -12.90 -7.51
CA LYS A 252 -20.46 -13.52 -6.95
C LYS A 252 -20.97 -14.71 -7.74
N ARG A 253 -20.88 -14.65 -9.07
CA ARG A 253 -21.37 -15.74 -9.95
C ARG A 253 -20.48 -16.97 -9.90
N ASN A 254 -19.20 -16.82 -9.60
CA ASN A 254 -18.22 -17.90 -9.72
C ASN A 254 -17.05 -17.71 -8.74
N PRO A 255 -17.31 -17.68 -7.41
CA PRO A 255 -16.31 -17.29 -6.41
C PRO A 255 -15.08 -18.19 -6.44
N GLU A 256 -15.22 -19.49 -6.68
CA GLU A 256 -14.12 -20.46 -6.77
C GLU A 256 -13.15 -20.20 -7.91
N LYS A 257 -13.56 -19.47 -8.95
CA LYS A 257 -12.68 -19.07 -10.04
C LYS A 257 -11.72 -17.96 -9.61
N TYR A 258 -12.15 -17.10 -8.69
CA TYR A 258 -11.45 -15.87 -8.34
C TYR A 258 -10.89 -15.87 -6.92
N LEU A 259 -11.44 -16.66 -6.01
CA LEU A 259 -11.13 -16.65 -4.58
C LEU A 259 -10.60 -18.02 -4.12
N HIS A 260 -9.50 -18.00 -3.39
CA HIS A 260 -9.01 -19.16 -2.67
C HIS A 260 -9.65 -19.23 -1.27
N LYS A 261 -9.96 -20.45 -0.83
CA LYS A 261 -10.34 -20.68 0.57
C LYS A 261 -9.11 -20.54 1.46
N CYS A 262 -9.30 -19.95 2.64
CA CYS A 262 -8.23 -19.81 3.61
C CYS A 262 -7.88 -21.18 4.21
N ASN A 263 -6.62 -21.35 4.58
CA ASN A 263 -6.16 -22.58 5.21
C ASN A 263 -6.80 -22.76 6.61
N LEU A 264 -7.25 -23.96 6.94
CA LEU A 264 -7.84 -24.27 8.25
C LEU A 264 -6.86 -24.02 9.41
N ASN A 265 -5.56 -24.19 9.18
CA ASN A 265 -4.52 -23.86 10.16
C ASN A 265 -4.48 -22.35 10.42
N THR A 266 -4.64 -21.52 9.39
CA THR A 266 -4.72 -20.05 9.55
C THR A 266 -5.95 -19.65 10.35
N ILE A 267 -7.12 -20.24 10.07
CA ILE A 267 -8.35 -19.99 10.84
C ILE A 267 -8.16 -20.41 12.31
N SER A 268 -7.55 -21.57 12.55
CA SER A 268 -7.28 -22.06 13.91
C SER A 268 -6.29 -21.15 14.65
N TRP A 269 -5.27 -20.68 13.95
CA TRP A 269 -4.27 -19.76 14.46
C TRP A 269 -4.85 -18.38 14.80
N LEU A 270 -5.76 -17.83 13.99
CA LEU A 270 -6.51 -16.60 14.31
C LEU A 270 -7.30 -16.75 15.62
N LYS A 271 -7.93 -17.92 15.83
CA LYS A 271 -8.62 -18.22 17.10
C LYS A 271 -7.66 -18.25 18.28
N GLU A 272 -6.46 -18.80 18.12
CA GLU A 272 -5.44 -18.79 19.18
C GLU A 272 -4.92 -17.39 19.47
N ILE A 273 -4.69 -16.56 18.45
CA ILE A 273 -4.29 -15.17 18.63
C ILE A 273 -5.34 -14.39 19.43
N LYS A 274 -6.62 -14.54 19.07
CA LYS A 274 -7.72 -13.83 19.75
C LYS A 274 -7.83 -14.17 21.25
N LYS A 275 -7.33 -15.34 21.68
CA LYS A 275 -7.26 -15.69 23.12
C LYS A 275 -6.19 -14.90 23.87
N LYS A 276 -5.21 -14.31 23.18
CA LYS A 276 -4.01 -13.68 23.74
C LYS A 276 -3.96 -12.17 23.52
N SER A 277 -4.46 -11.71 22.38
CA SER A 277 -4.39 -10.31 21.94
C SER A 277 -5.75 -9.84 21.43
N ALA A 278 -6.01 -8.53 21.52
CA ALA A 278 -7.16 -7.94 20.85
C ALA A 278 -6.97 -8.05 19.33
N THR A 279 -7.98 -8.54 18.63
CA THR A 279 -7.92 -8.80 17.19
C THR A 279 -8.82 -7.87 16.40
N PHE A 280 -8.37 -7.42 15.25
CA PHE A 280 -9.20 -6.59 14.37
C PHE A 280 -9.01 -6.91 12.89
N LEU A 281 -10.09 -6.77 12.13
CA LEU A 281 -10.06 -6.78 10.66
C LEU A 281 -10.21 -5.35 10.17
N LEU A 282 -9.31 -4.89 9.31
CA LEU A 282 -9.31 -3.53 8.76
C LEU A 282 -9.16 -3.58 7.24
N THR A 283 -10.27 -3.42 6.51
CA THR A 283 -10.29 -3.60 5.06
C THR A 283 -10.82 -2.37 4.32
N GLY A 284 -10.31 -2.15 3.11
CA GLY A 284 -10.83 -1.15 2.18
C GLY A 284 -12.18 -1.51 1.56
N SER A 285 -12.58 -2.79 1.64
CA SER A 285 -13.79 -3.33 1.04
C SER A 285 -15.06 -2.98 1.83
N ASN A 286 -16.20 -2.83 1.13
CA ASN A 286 -17.50 -2.53 1.75
C ASN A 286 -18.07 -3.73 2.49
N ALA A 287 -18.88 -3.49 3.52
CA ALA A 287 -19.31 -4.52 4.48
C ALA A 287 -20.10 -5.69 3.84
N ASP A 288 -20.90 -5.43 2.80
CA ASP A 288 -21.66 -6.47 2.08
C ASP A 288 -20.74 -7.39 1.27
N TYR A 289 -19.76 -6.82 0.56
CA TYR A 289 -18.74 -7.57 -0.14
C TYR A 289 -17.83 -8.33 0.82
N VAL A 290 -17.37 -7.69 1.91
CA VAL A 290 -16.58 -8.32 2.99
C VAL A 290 -17.31 -9.53 3.54
N ASN A 291 -18.59 -9.38 3.87
CA ASN A 291 -19.38 -10.50 4.39
C ASN A 291 -19.41 -11.67 3.40
N PHE A 292 -19.59 -11.40 2.10
CA PHE A 292 -19.62 -12.45 1.08
C PHE A 292 -18.27 -13.18 0.94
N ILE A 293 -17.18 -12.44 0.75
CA ILE A 293 -15.87 -13.05 0.49
C ILE A 293 -15.27 -13.69 1.75
N ALA A 294 -15.48 -13.08 2.93
CA ALA A 294 -15.01 -13.64 4.19
C ALA A 294 -15.80 -14.90 4.57
N SER A 295 -17.13 -14.94 4.38
CA SER A 295 -17.90 -16.18 4.56
C SER A 295 -17.40 -17.29 3.65
N TYR A 296 -17.07 -16.98 2.40
CA TYR A 296 -16.53 -17.95 1.45
C TYR A 296 -15.14 -18.47 1.86
N ALA A 297 -14.21 -17.58 2.23
CA ALA A 297 -12.81 -17.93 2.46
C ALA A 297 -12.50 -18.40 3.88
N LEU A 298 -13.08 -17.75 4.90
CA LEU A 298 -12.82 -17.99 6.33
C LEU A 298 -13.93 -18.82 7.00
N GLY A 299 -15.07 -19.01 6.33
CA GLY A 299 -16.25 -19.71 6.84
C GLY A 299 -17.33 -18.77 7.39
N GLU A 300 -18.54 -19.28 7.59
CA GLU A 300 -19.72 -18.45 7.95
C GLU A 300 -19.57 -17.69 9.27
N ASP A 301 -18.81 -18.23 10.23
CA ASP A 301 -18.56 -17.61 11.53
C ASP A 301 -17.28 -16.76 11.56
N TRP A 302 -16.81 -16.27 10.40
CA TRP A 302 -15.56 -15.50 10.28
C TRP A 302 -15.49 -14.29 11.23
N ARG A 303 -16.64 -13.67 11.56
CA ARG A 303 -16.71 -12.53 12.48
C ARG A 303 -16.19 -12.87 13.86
N SER A 304 -16.37 -14.12 14.30
CA SER A 304 -15.92 -14.56 15.62
C SER A 304 -14.39 -14.63 15.73
N LEU A 305 -13.66 -14.51 14.62
CA LEU A 305 -12.20 -14.44 14.58
C LEU A 305 -11.64 -13.07 15.03
N PHE A 306 -12.48 -12.03 15.12
CA PHE A 306 -12.03 -10.66 15.42
C PHE A 306 -12.80 -10.05 16.60
N ASP A 307 -12.17 -9.17 17.36
CA ASP A 307 -12.84 -8.38 18.40
C ASP A 307 -13.56 -7.16 17.81
N ILE A 308 -13.15 -6.67 16.64
CA ILE A 308 -13.83 -5.61 15.91
C ILE A 308 -13.53 -5.72 14.41
N VAL A 309 -14.51 -5.39 13.56
CA VAL A 309 -14.35 -5.36 12.11
C VAL A 309 -14.60 -3.94 11.59
N ILE A 310 -13.68 -3.45 10.77
CA ILE A 310 -13.75 -2.14 10.16
C ILE A 310 -13.70 -2.32 8.65
N CYS A 311 -14.84 -2.05 7.99
CA CYS A 311 -15.00 -2.09 6.55
C CYS A 311 -14.86 -0.69 5.96
N PHE A 312 -14.56 -0.60 4.66
CA PHE A 312 -14.40 0.66 3.93
C PHE A 312 -13.53 1.67 4.69
N ALA A 313 -12.42 1.20 5.26
CA ALA A 313 -11.56 1.97 6.14
C ALA A 313 -10.95 3.23 5.47
N ARG A 314 -10.95 3.28 4.13
CA ARG A 314 -10.35 4.35 3.32
C ARG A 314 -8.88 4.57 3.70
N LYS A 315 -8.13 3.46 3.75
CA LYS A 315 -6.67 3.46 3.89
C LYS A 315 -6.05 4.30 2.74
N PRO A 316 -4.87 4.90 2.93
CA PRO A 316 -4.11 5.02 4.18
C PRO A 316 -4.71 6.06 5.15
N GLY A 317 -5.73 6.81 4.71
CA GLY A 317 -6.34 7.90 5.49
C GLY A 317 -6.87 7.48 6.87
N PHE A 318 -7.15 6.19 7.09
CA PHE A 318 -7.56 5.67 8.39
C PHE A 318 -6.52 5.94 9.48
N PHE A 319 -5.24 5.82 9.14
CA PHE A 319 -4.12 5.96 10.07
C PHE A 319 -3.69 7.42 10.31
N ILE A 320 -4.02 8.32 9.38
CA ILE A 320 -3.50 9.70 9.38
C ILE A 320 -4.57 10.78 9.50
N ASN A 321 -5.85 10.44 9.34
CA ASN A 321 -6.97 11.38 9.46
C ASN A 321 -7.92 10.97 10.59
N ASN A 322 -8.81 11.87 11.00
CA ASN A 322 -9.80 11.65 12.05
C ASN A 322 -11.24 11.57 11.48
N ARG A 323 -11.49 10.65 10.55
CA ARG A 323 -12.85 10.42 10.04
C ARG A 323 -13.68 9.66 11.07
N PRO A 324 -14.98 9.96 11.22
CA PRO A 324 -15.83 9.25 12.17
C PRO A 324 -16.08 7.81 11.72
N PHE A 325 -16.36 6.93 12.68
CA PHE A 325 -16.96 5.62 12.43
C PHE A 325 -18.45 5.75 12.14
N PHE A 326 -18.95 4.90 11.25
CA PHE A 326 -20.38 4.75 10.95
C PHE A 326 -20.88 3.35 11.28
N ASP A 327 -22.12 3.27 11.76
CA ASP A 327 -22.75 2.00 12.08
C ASP A 327 -23.05 1.21 10.80
N VAL A 328 -22.89 -0.11 10.87
CA VAL A 328 -23.23 -1.04 9.80
C VAL A 328 -24.41 -1.89 10.23
N VAL A 329 -25.51 -1.83 9.48
CA VAL A 329 -26.73 -2.61 9.73
C VAL A 329 -27.01 -3.49 8.51
N ASN A 330 -27.20 -4.80 8.73
CA ASN A 330 -27.39 -5.78 7.66
C ASN A 330 -26.30 -5.71 6.57
N ASN A 331 -25.04 -5.50 6.99
CA ASN A 331 -23.87 -5.35 6.13
C ASN A 331 -23.89 -4.11 5.21
N ILE A 332 -24.70 -3.11 5.54
CA ILE A 332 -24.78 -1.85 4.79
C ILE A 332 -24.33 -0.71 5.72
N GLU A 333 -23.42 0.14 5.24
CA GLU A 333 -23.04 1.38 5.90
C GLU A 333 -24.28 2.28 6.05
N THR A 334 -24.49 2.80 7.25
CA THR A 334 -25.53 3.80 7.53
C THR A 334 -24.93 5.20 7.65
N ASP A 335 -25.75 6.23 7.57
CA ASP A 335 -25.33 7.62 7.84
C ASP A 335 -25.24 7.94 9.35
N ILE A 336 -25.39 6.94 10.22
CA ILE A 336 -25.37 7.12 11.67
C ILE A 336 -23.94 7.00 12.17
N ARG A 337 -23.41 8.11 12.69
CA ARG A 337 -22.10 8.12 13.35
C ARG A 337 -22.15 7.26 14.62
N SER A 338 -21.26 6.30 14.71
CA SER A 338 -21.08 5.44 15.88
C SER A 338 -20.67 6.29 17.09
N GLN A 339 -21.35 6.08 18.22
CA GLN A 339 -21.04 6.77 19.47
C GLN A 339 -19.95 6.06 20.26
N ASP A 340 -20.01 4.73 20.32
CA ASP A 340 -19.07 3.89 21.04
C ASP A 340 -18.77 2.62 20.27
N LEU A 341 -17.48 2.36 20.00
CA LEU A 341 -17.04 1.10 19.44
C LEU A 341 -17.18 -0.02 20.47
N LYS A 342 -17.79 -1.13 20.05
CA LYS A 342 -18.09 -2.32 20.86
C LYS A 342 -17.46 -3.57 20.26
N ARG A 343 -17.09 -4.51 21.15
CA ARG A 343 -16.52 -5.81 20.77
C ARG A 343 -17.57 -6.65 20.03
N GLY A 344 -17.15 -7.30 18.94
CA GLY A 344 -17.97 -8.18 18.10
C GLY A 344 -18.76 -7.46 17.00
N GLU A 345 -18.71 -6.13 16.95
CA GLU A 345 -19.47 -5.33 16.00
C GLU A 345 -18.67 -5.00 14.72
N ILE A 346 -19.41 -4.60 13.69
CA ILE A 346 -18.88 -4.16 12.40
C ILE A 346 -19.13 -2.66 12.25
N TYR A 347 -18.11 -1.93 11.80
CA TYR A 347 -18.20 -0.50 11.53
C TYR A 347 -17.68 -0.18 10.14
N SER A 348 -18.02 1.01 9.66
CA SER A 348 -17.48 1.55 8.40
C SER A 348 -16.64 2.80 8.62
N GLN A 349 -15.61 2.97 7.77
CA GLN A 349 -14.67 4.09 7.80
C GLN A 349 -13.89 4.18 9.12
N GLY A 350 -14.01 5.30 9.85
CA GLY A 350 -13.30 5.50 11.11
C GLY A 350 -11.87 6.01 10.98
N ASN A 351 -11.18 5.96 12.13
CA ASN A 351 -9.80 6.39 12.28
C ASN A 351 -9.04 5.60 13.35
N TRP A 352 -7.70 5.63 13.27
CA TRP A 352 -6.81 4.92 14.18
C TRP A 352 -6.90 5.39 15.63
N ASN A 353 -7.10 6.69 15.89
CA ASN A 353 -7.14 7.21 17.26
C ASN A 353 -8.35 6.68 18.05
N GLU A 354 -9.55 6.73 17.46
CA GLU A 354 -10.76 6.15 18.07
C GLU A 354 -10.65 4.62 18.23
N LEU A 355 -9.92 3.93 17.32
CA LEU A 355 -9.65 2.50 17.46
C LEU A 355 -8.66 2.20 18.60
N LEU A 356 -7.64 3.04 18.82
CA LEU A 356 -6.74 2.94 19.98
C LEU A 356 -7.47 3.19 21.31
N GLU A 357 -8.43 4.12 21.33
CA GLU A 357 -9.28 4.33 22.50
C GLU A 357 -10.13 3.08 22.79
N PHE A 358 -10.66 2.43 21.75
CA PHE A 358 -11.34 1.15 21.89
C PHE A 358 -10.42 0.07 22.48
N PHE A 359 -9.20 -0.08 21.94
CA PHE A 359 -8.22 -1.01 22.48
C PHE A 359 -7.86 -0.70 23.93
N THR A 360 -7.77 0.57 24.30
CA THR A 360 -7.53 0.99 25.70
C THR A 360 -8.62 0.48 26.62
N ARG A 361 -9.89 0.61 26.21
CA ARG A 361 -11.03 0.12 26.99
C ARG A 361 -11.03 -1.41 27.14
N ILE A 362 -10.72 -2.15 26.08
CA ILE A 362 -10.85 -3.62 26.11
C ILE A 362 -9.59 -4.36 26.62
N THR A 363 -8.42 -3.73 26.58
CA THR A 363 -7.15 -4.31 27.07
C THR A 363 -6.76 -3.78 28.45
N GLY A 364 -7.26 -2.61 28.86
CA GLY A 364 -6.85 -1.92 30.08
C GLY A 364 -5.44 -1.33 30.02
N LYS A 365 -4.82 -1.27 28.83
CA LYS A 365 -3.47 -0.71 28.59
C LYS A 365 -3.61 0.58 27.79
N THR A 366 -2.73 1.57 27.99
CA THR A 366 -2.76 2.86 27.26
C THR A 366 -1.68 3.01 26.19
N ASN A 367 -0.66 2.14 26.21
CA ASN A 367 0.45 2.12 25.25
C ASN A 367 0.53 0.74 24.59
N GLN A 368 -0.49 0.39 23.80
CA GLN A 368 -0.60 -0.93 23.20
C GLN A 368 0.50 -1.16 22.17
N GLN A 369 1.18 -2.29 22.26
CA GLN A 369 1.99 -2.77 21.14
C GLN A 369 1.04 -3.30 20.05
N CYS A 370 1.03 -2.63 18.90
CA CYS A 370 0.15 -2.94 17.79
C CYS A 370 0.93 -3.55 16.63
N LEU A 371 0.42 -4.65 16.09
CA LEU A 371 0.89 -5.29 14.87
C LEU A 371 -0.20 -5.18 13.80
N TYR A 372 0.18 -4.81 12.59
CA TYR A 372 -0.73 -4.83 11.44
C TYR A 372 -0.14 -5.59 10.26
N ILE A 373 -0.94 -6.47 9.68
CA ILE A 373 -0.51 -7.42 8.63
C ILE A 373 -1.32 -7.12 7.37
N GLY A 374 -0.65 -6.87 6.25
CA GLY A 374 -1.30 -6.54 4.98
C GLY A 374 -0.37 -6.66 3.77
N ASP A 375 -0.93 -6.53 2.58
CA ASP A 375 -0.23 -6.71 1.30
C ASP A 375 0.20 -5.38 0.65
N ASN A 376 -0.57 -4.30 0.84
CA ASN A 376 -0.26 -3.03 0.20
C ASN A 376 0.90 -2.31 0.92
N VAL A 377 2.05 -2.24 0.25
CA VAL A 377 3.31 -1.71 0.83
C VAL A 377 3.19 -0.27 1.33
N ILE A 378 2.32 0.55 0.74
CA ILE A 378 2.10 1.92 1.24
C ILE A 378 1.06 1.91 2.36
N GLN A 379 -0.12 1.37 2.06
CA GLN A 379 -1.31 1.53 2.90
C GLN A 379 -1.27 0.69 4.17
N ASP A 380 -0.61 -0.47 4.13
CA ASP A 380 -0.58 -1.43 5.22
C ASP A 380 0.79 -1.58 5.90
N ILE A 381 1.87 -1.16 5.22
CA ILE A 381 3.23 -1.30 5.75
C ILE A 381 3.83 0.06 6.11
N TYR A 382 4.06 0.92 5.12
CA TYR A 382 4.69 2.22 5.34
C TYR A 382 3.87 3.12 6.27
N VAL A 383 2.59 3.36 5.95
CA VAL A 383 1.79 4.33 6.71
C VAL A 383 1.54 3.91 8.16
N PRO A 384 1.12 2.65 8.44
CA PRO A 384 0.91 2.22 9.82
C PRO A 384 2.18 2.25 10.65
N ASN A 385 3.34 1.89 10.06
CA ASN A 385 4.62 1.97 10.74
C ASN A 385 5.07 3.41 11.01
N ALA A 386 5.02 4.27 9.99
CA ALA A 386 5.57 5.63 10.07
C ALA A 386 4.68 6.61 10.86
N PHE A 387 3.36 6.43 10.84
CA PHE A 387 2.41 7.41 11.40
C PHE A 387 1.55 6.86 12.54
N ALA A 388 1.35 5.54 12.61
CA ALA A 388 0.52 4.90 13.65
C ALA A 388 1.34 4.09 14.68
N LEU A 389 2.67 4.07 14.53
CA LEU A 389 3.62 3.33 15.38
C LEU A 389 3.29 1.83 15.50
N CYS A 390 2.66 1.26 14.47
CA CYS A 390 2.47 -0.18 14.38
C CYS A 390 3.76 -0.85 13.91
N ASP A 391 4.09 -1.99 14.49
CA ASP A 391 4.92 -2.95 13.77
C ASP A 391 4.08 -3.56 12.64
N THR A 392 4.73 -3.96 11.54
CA THR A 392 4.01 -4.49 10.38
C THR A 392 4.63 -5.77 9.84
N ILE A 393 3.81 -6.59 9.20
CA ILE A 393 4.24 -7.75 8.41
C ILE A 393 3.68 -7.59 7.00
N ALA A 394 4.55 -7.67 6.01
CA ALA A 394 4.18 -7.58 4.60
C ALA A 394 3.82 -8.96 4.04
N VAL A 395 2.64 -9.08 3.45
CA VAL A 395 2.20 -10.27 2.70
C VAL A 395 2.44 -10.02 1.21
N ILE A 396 3.48 -10.63 0.65
CA ILE A 396 3.97 -10.35 -0.71
C ILE A 396 4.14 -11.67 -1.48
N GLU A 397 3.13 -12.04 -2.26
CA GLU A 397 3.06 -13.33 -2.99
C GLU A 397 4.25 -13.53 -3.94
N GLU A 398 4.85 -12.44 -4.44
CA GLU A 398 6.05 -12.46 -5.28
C GLU A 398 7.22 -13.20 -4.63
N GLN A 399 7.33 -13.21 -3.29
CA GLN A 399 8.42 -13.91 -2.61
C GLN A 399 8.40 -15.42 -2.89
N MET A 400 7.22 -16.04 -2.95
CA MET A 400 7.10 -17.45 -3.30
C MET A 400 7.26 -17.64 -4.81
N SER A 401 6.66 -16.74 -5.60
CA SER A 401 6.69 -16.80 -7.06
C SER A 401 8.10 -16.67 -7.65
N GLU A 402 8.96 -15.83 -7.08
CA GLU A 402 10.36 -15.68 -7.51
C GLU A 402 11.25 -16.85 -7.04
N GLY A 403 10.69 -17.77 -6.25
CA GLY A 403 11.38 -18.85 -5.57
C GLY A 403 12.11 -18.39 -4.32
N MET A 404 12.32 -19.31 -3.38
CA MET A 404 12.99 -19.03 -2.10
C MET A 404 14.17 -19.99 -1.87
N LEU A 405 15.22 -19.49 -1.23
CA LEU A 405 16.39 -20.31 -0.89
C LEU A 405 15.99 -21.54 -0.07
N HIS A 406 16.50 -22.70 -0.48
CA HIS A 406 16.29 -23.99 0.19
C HIS A 406 14.81 -24.39 0.37
N HIS A 407 13.90 -23.81 -0.42
CA HIS A 407 12.47 -24.10 -0.35
C HIS A 407 11.91 -24.40 -1.74
N CYS A 408 11.11 -25.45 -1.87
CA CYS A 408 10.53 -25.89 -3.14
C CYS A 408 9.06 -25.48 -3.32
N LEU A 409 8.60 -24.44 -2.60
CA LEU A 409 7.23 -23.94 -2.78
C LEU A 409 7.15 -23.18 -4.11
N THR A 410 6.06 -23.39 -4.83
CA THR A 410 5.76 -22.73 -6.11
C THR A 410 4.44 -21.98 -6.00
N HIS A 411 4.28 -20.97 -6.85
CA HIS A 411 3.07 -20.16 -6.87
C HIS A 411 2.24 -20.46 -8.12
N PRO A 412 0.92 -20.75 -8.02
CA PRO A 412 0.11 -21.09 -9.19
C PRO A 412 0.03 -19.97 -10.23
N ASP A 413 0.12 -18.72 -9.77
CA ASP A 413 0.07 -17.50 -10.59
C ASP A 413 1.46 -16.95 -10.97
N GLU A 414 2.52 -17.78 -11.01
CA GLU A 414 3.90 -17.37 -11.34
C GLU A 414 4.02 -16.53 -12.62
N LYS A 415 3.16 -16.76 -13.61
CA LYS A 415 3.17 -16.02 -14.89
C LYS A 415 2.85 -14.53 -14.76
N ILE A 416 2.03 -14.14 -13.80
CA ILE A 416 1.61 -12.75 -13.59
C ILE A 416 2.36 -12.10 -12.43
N LEU A 417 2.83 -12.90 -11.46
CA LEU A 417 3.61 -12.40 -10.34
C LEU A 417 5.09 -12.15 -10.66
N ASN A 418 5.64 -12.88 -11.63
CA ASN A 418 7.00 -12.67 -12.11
C ASN A 418 7.00 -11.84 -13.40
N SER A 419 8.05 -11.03 -13.59
CA SER A 419 8.26 -10.31 -14.84
C SER A 419 9.69 -10.47 -15.35
N LYS A 420 9.83 -10.91 -16.59
CA LYS A 420 11.07 -10.91 -17.36
C LYS A 420 11.35 -9.51 -17.90
N LEU A 421 10.30 -8.78 -18.32
CA LEU A 421 10.41 -7.42 -18.85
C LEU A 421 10.81 -6.41 -17.78
N TRP A 422 10.33 -6.55 -16.55
CA TRP A 422 10.66 -5.61 -15.48
C TRP A 422 11.74 -6.15 -14.56
N GLY A 423 11.79 -7.47 -14.32
CA GLY A 423 12.69 -8.13 -13.37
C GLY A 423 12.03 -8.32 -12.00
N SER A 424 12.81 -8.69 -10.98
CA SER A 424 12.32 -9.01 -9.62
C SER A 424 11.56 -7.86 -8.93
N TYR A 425 10.48 -8.14 -8.23
CA TYR A 425 9.79 -7.17 -7.38
C TYR A 425 10.67 -6.64 -6.25
N PHE A 426 11.57 -7.46 -5.70
CA PHE A 426 12.39 -7.10 -4.53
C PHE A 426 13.69 -6.38 -4.86
N CYS A 427 14.24 -6.58 -6.07
CA CYS A 427 15.57 -6.09 -6.41
C CYS A 427 15.71 -5.57 -7.83
N LEU A 428 16.69 -4.70 -8.02
CA LEU A 428 17.10 -4.15 -9.31
C LEU A 428 18.46 -4.75 -9.64
N LYS A 429 18.48 -5.58 -10.69
CA LYS A 429 19.67 -6.27 -11.17
C LYS A 429 19.96 -5.91 -12.61
N ASP A 430 21.18 -5.46 -12.83
CA ASP A 430 21.82 -5.39 -14.14
C ASP A 430 23.32 -5.74 -14.02
N SER A 431 24.09 -5.54 -15.08
CA SER A 431 25.52 -5.89 -15.08
C SER A 431 26.38 -5.08 -14.10
N THR A 432 25.89 -3.96 -13.58
CA THR A 432 26.64 -3.05 -12.71
C THR A 432 25.92 -2.71 -11.39
N ILE A 433 24.66 -3.13 -11.24
CA ILE A 433 23.79 -2.76 -10.12
C ILE A 433 23.15 -4.00 -9.51
N ASN A 434 23.25 -4.07 -8.18
CA ASN A 434 22.64 -5.12 -7.37
C ASN A 434 22.11 -4.49 -6.08
N ILE A 435 20.93 -3.87 -6.16
CA ILE A 435 20.33 -3.12 -5.05
C ILE A 435 18.87 -3.52 -4.84
N ASP A 436 18.32 -3.18 -3.68
CA ASP A 436 16.89 -3.29 -3.45
C ASP A 436 16.10 -2.47 -4.49
N SER A 437 14.96 -2.97 -4.92
CA SER A 437 13.95 -2.13 -5.56
C SER A 437 13.43 -1.10 -4.57
N LEU A 438 12.74 -0.06 -5.04
CA LEU A 438 12.06 0.88 -4.14
C LEU A 438 11.17 0.14 -3.13
N TRP A 439 10.43 -0.87 -3.58
CA TRP A 439 9.48 -1.62 -2.75
C TRP A 439 10.18 -2.59 -1.79
N GLY A 440 11.22 -3.29 -2.26
CA GLY A 440 12.07 -4.10 -1.39
C GLY A 440 12.72 -3.26 -0.28
N HIS A 441 13.16 -2.05 -0.62
CA HIS A 441 13.71 -1.09 0.35
C HIS A 441 12.66 -0.66 1.39
N ILE A 442 11.44 -0.30 0.96
CA ILE A 442 10.36 0.10 1.88
C ILE A 442 9.98 -1.07 2.80
N ILE A 443 9.82 -2.28 2.26
CA ILE A 443 9.49 -3.48 3.05
C ILE A 443 10.54 -3.71 4.12
N LYS A 444 11.83 -3.74 3.76
CA LYS A 444 12.93 -3.95 4.73
C LYS A 444 12.98 -2.88 5.82
N LYS A 445 12.62 -1.64 5.47
CA LYS A 445 12.68 -0.50 6.39
C LYS A 445 11.49 -0.42 7.35
N HIS A 446 10.30 -0.86 6.91
CA HIS A 446 9.05 -0.60 7.61
C HIS A 446 8.33 -1.85 8.11
N ALA A 447 8.66 -3.04 7.60
CA ALA A 447 8.14 -4.31 8.08
C ALA A 447 9.13 -5.04 9.00
N LYS A 448 8.60 -5.82 9.94
CA LYS A 448 9.37 -6.81 10.70
C LYS A 448 9.71 -8.01 9.84
N LEU A 449 8.72 -8.50 9.10
CA LEU A 449 8.80 -9.67 8.25
C LEU A 449 8.17 -9.41 6.89
N CYS A 450 8.69 -10.06 5.86
CA CYS A 450 8.05 -10.27 4.58
C CYS A 450 7.74 -11.75 4.43
N ILE A 451 6.48 -12.08 4.17
CA ILE A 451 6.00 -13.45 3.99
C ILE A 451 5.18 -13.53 2.70
N PRO A 452 5.20 -14.66 1.97
CA PRO A 452 4.37 -14.79 0.77
C PRO A 452 2.94 -15.22 1.06
N ASP A 453 2.70 -15.83 2.24
CA ASP A 453 1.39 -16.34 2.64
C ASP A 453 1.35 -16.47 4.17
N ILE A 454 0.27 -16.01 4.80
CA ILE A 454 0.07 -16.09 6.26
C ILE A 454 0.12 -17.54 6.78
N SER A 455 -0.33 -18.52 5.99
CA SER A 455 -0.28 -19.94 6.38
C SER A 455 1.13 -20.43 6.72
N LEU A 456 2.19 -19.82 6.15
CA LEU A 456 3.56 -20.22 6.44
C LEU A 456 4.01 -19.80 7.84
N ILE A 457 3.52 -18.67 8.36
CA ILE A 457 3.86 -18.22 9.70
C ILE A 457 2.99 -18.91 10.77
N THR A 458 1.82 -19.41 10.39
CA THR A 458 0.92 -20.14 11.31
C THR A 458 1.44 -21.51 11.77
N GLN A 459 2.50 -22.02 11.14
CA GLN A 459 3.15 -23.29 11.51
C GLN A 459 4.01 -23.17 12.77
N LYS A 460 4.25 -21.95 13.25
CA LYS A 460 5.08 -21.63 14.41
C LYS A 460 4.21 -21.36 15.64
N SER A 461 4.76 -21.64 16.82
CA SER A 461 4.11 -21.23 18.07
C SER A 461 4.07 -19.70 18.16
N LEU A 462 3.03 -19.13 18.78
CA LEU A 462 2.90 -17.67 18.97
C LEU A 462 4.06 -17.06 19.78
N GLU A 463 4.70 -17.87 20.63
CA GLU A 463 5.84 -17.49 21.48
C GLU A 463 7.21 -17.73 20.81
N GLU A 464 7.23 -18.39 19.65
CA GLU A 464 8.48 -18.75 18.99
C GLU A 464 9.11 -17.50 18.34
N PRO A 465 10.37 -17.17 18.69
CA PRO A 465 11.04 -16.02 18.09
C PRO A 465 11.36 -16.26 16.62
N ILE A 466 10.96 -15.31 15.77
CA ILE A 466 11.25 -15.31 14.33
C ILE A 466 12.24 -14.19 14.02
N PRO A 467 13.34 -14.43 13.30
CA PRO A 467 14.27 -13.38 12.90
C PRO A 467 13.60 -12.27 12.06
N CYS A 468 13.88 -11.01 12.38
CA CYS A 468 13.34 -9.84 11.68
C CYS A 468 14.33 -9.25 10.68
N PHE A 469 13.85 -8.31 9.86
CA PHE A 469 14.75 -7.35 9.20
C PHE A 469 15.52 -6.54 10.24
N ASP A 470 16.81 -6.31 9.98
CA ASP A 470 17.64 -5.45 10.81
C ASP A 470 17.40 -3.97 10.46
N LYS A 471 17.61 -3.08 11.43
CA LYS A 471 17.43 -1.63 11.21
C LYS A 471 18.40 -1.05 10.17
N ASP A 472 19.53 -1.73 9.95
CA ASP A 472 20.52 -1.33 8.96
C ASP A 472 20.20 -1.86 7.55
N GLY A 473 19.21 -2.75 7.41
CA GLY A 473 18.80 -3.37 6.15
C GLY A 473 19.89 -4.20 5.47
N LYS A 474 20.94 -4.61 6.18
CA LYS A 474 22.11 -5.31 5.61
C LYS A 474 21.91 -6.82 5.59
N LEU A 475 21.10 -7.35 6.50
CA LEU A 475 20.81 -8.76 6.59
C LEU A 475 19.39 -9.05 6.11
N TYR A 476 19.26 -10.02 5.19
CA TYR A 476 17.99 -10.44 4.60
C TYR A 476 17.17 -11.38 5.51
N LYS A 477 17.37 -11.32 6.83
CA LYS A 477 16.80 -12.26 7.80
C LYS A 477 15.29 -12.12 8.02
N GLY A 478 14.68 -10.99 7.63
CA GLY A 478 13.23 -10.77 7.74
C GLY A 478 12.40 -11.38 6.62
N TYR A 479 13.00 -11.99 5.59
CA TYR A 479 12.27 -12.79 4.64
C TYR A 479 11.96 -14.16 5.23
N TYR A 480 10.68 -14.47 5.41
CA TYR A 480 10.21 -15.71 6.00
C TYR A 480 9.25 -16.45 5.04
N PRO A 481 9.35 -17.78 4.90
CA PRO A 481 10.24 -18.70 5.60
C PRO A 481 11.70 -18.68 5.12
N ALA A 482 11.95 -18.07 3.95
CA ALA A 482 13.30 -17.97 3.40
C ALA A 482 13.44 -16.78 2.45
N ILE A 483 14.68 -16.40 2.19
CA ILE A 483 15.07 -15.28 1.31
C ILE A 483 14.66 -15.59 -0.15
N PRO A 484 14.07 -14.64 -0.89
CA PRO A 484 13.83 -14.79 -2.33
C PRO A 484 15.12 -15.12 -3.09
N LEU A 485 15.05 -16.01 -4.09
CA LEU A 485 16.22 -16.37 -4.92
C LEU A 485 16.80 -15.14 -5.61
N SER A 486 15.94 -14.24 -6.07
CA SER A 486 16.31 -12.95 -6.64
C SER A 486 17.15 -12.12 -5.67
N VAL A 487 16.84 -12.09 -4.37
CA VAL A 487 17.61 -11.34 -3.37
C VAL A 487 18.91 -12.07 -3.01
N SER A 488 18.91 -13.40 -2.96
CA SER A 488 20.10 -14.17 -2.55
C SER A 488 21.28 -14.10 -3.52
N ALA A 489 21.00 -13.83 -4.80
CA ALA A 489 22.03 -13.60 -5.80
C ALA A 489 22.52 -12.13 -5.79
N MET A 490 22.36 -11.39 -4.67
CA MET A 490 22.84 -10.02 -4.49
C MET A 490 24.29 -9.93 -4.03
#